data_AF-A0A7S3XQD2-F1
#
_entry.id   AF-A0A7S3XQD2-F1
#
_cell.length_a   1.000
_cell.length_b   1.000
_cell.length_c   1.000
_cell.angle_alpha   90.00
_cell.angle_beta   90.00
_cell.angle_gamma   90.00
#
_symmetry.space_group_name_H-M   'P 1'
#
loop_
_entity.id
_entity.type
_entity.pdbx_description
1 polymer ?
#
loop_
_entity_poly.entity_id
_entity_poly.type
_entity_poly.pdbx_seq_one_letter_code
_entity_poly.pdbx_strand_id
1 'polypeptide(L)'
;GNRDFALVCRASPECVGAVLDACVAVVGSGAGSGAGFVRTVFDVDALYGDCAVPVHRSPLAVLLETNNVDAFDHKAVKMVVSMKWGAFGLHACKIETLALIVTLSSFYCGYVFHHNLTARIIS
;
A
#
# COMPACT_ATOMS: atom_id res chain seq x y z
N GLY A 1 22.05 -7.63 5.52
CA GLY A 1 21.15 -7.21 4.43
C GLY A 1 19.81 -6.89 5.04
N ASN A 2 18.80 -7.77 4.86
CA ASN A 2 17.42 -7.47 5.30
C ASN A 2 17.06 -7.81 6.76
N ARG A 3 17.86 -8.61 7.47
CA ARG A 3 17.60 -8.92 8.90
C ARG A 3 17.88 -7.74 9.82
N ASP A 4 18.74 -6.82 9.38
CA ASP A 4 19.27 -5.75 10.22
C ASP A 4 18.23 -4.63 10.41
N PHE A 5 17.43 -4.32 9.39
CA PHE A 5 16.43 -3.24 9.47
C PHE A 5 15.29 -3.57 10.45
N ALA A 6 14.73 -4.78 10.39
CA ALA A 6 13.69 -5.21 11.33
C ALA A 6 14.18 -5.25 12.79
N LEU A 7 15.46 -5.59 13.00
CA LEU A 7 16.12 -5.52 14.31
C LEU A 7 16.27 -4.08 14.78
N VAL A 8 16.70 -3.16 13.90
CA VAL A 8 16.83 -1.73 14.22
C VAL A 8 15.47 -1.11 14.56
N CYS A 9 14.39 -1.46 13.84
CA CYS A 9 13.04 -1.00 14.16
C CYS A 9 12.58 -1.41 15.57
N ARG A 10 13.00 -2.59 16.05
CA ARG A 10 12.67 -3.08 17.39
C ARG A 10 13.61 -2.56 18.48
N ALA A 11 14.88 -2.39 18.17
CA ALA A 11 15.90 -2.01 19.15
C ALA A 11 15.96 -0.49 19.37
N SER A 12 15.79 0.31 18.32
CA SER A 12 15.96 1.77 18.36
C SER A 12 14.98 2.46 17.40
N PRO A 13 13.71 2.64 17.79
CA PRO A 13 12.67 3.23 16.93
C PRO A 13 13.00 4.67 16.52
N GLU A 14 13.75 5.40 17.33
CA GLU A 14 14.24 6.76 17.04
C GLU A 14 15.23 6.83 15.87
N CYS A 15 15.96 5.74 15.59
CA CYS A 15 16.93 5.69 14.49
C CYS A 15 16.28 5.30 13.16
N VAL A 16 15.03 4.82 13.16
CA VAL A 16 14.35 4.31 11.96
C VAL A 16 14.26 5.39 10.88
N GLY A 17 14.00 6.64 11.24
CA GLY A 17 14.00 7.77 10.30
C GLY A 17 15.34 7.92 9.55
N ALA A 18 16.46 7.84 10.28
CA ALA A 18 17.79 7.96 9.68
C ALA A 18 18.12 6.79 8.73
N VAL A 19 17.69 5.57 9.07
CA VAL A 19 17.87 4.42 8.17
C VAL A 19 16.98 4.55 6.94
N LEU A 20 15.73 5.02 7.11
CA LEU A 20 14.83 5.28 6.00
C LEU A 20 15.34 6.39 5.07
N ASP A 21 16.00 7.42 5.60
CA ASP A 21 16.65 8.45 4.80
C ASP A 21 17.84 7.90 4.03
N ALA A 22 18.61 6.97 4.60
CA ALA A 22 19.69 6.28 3.89
C ALA A 22 19.18 5.43 2.71
N CYS A 23 17.93 4.94 2.78
CA CYS A 23 17.28 4.24 1.67
C CYS A 23 16.78 5.17 0.55
N VAL A 24 16.94 6.49 0.69
CA VAL A 24 16.47 7.49 -0.27
C VAL A 24 17.64 8.25 -0.88
N ALA A 25 17.97 7.94 -2.13
CA ALA A 25 18.94 8.71 -2.89
C ALA A 25 18.23 9.78 -3.73
N VAL A 26 18.62 11.04 -3.55
CA VAL A 26 18.15 12.14 -4.41
C VAL A 26 19.15 12.34 -5.53
N VAL A 27 18.76 11.98 -6.74
CA VAL A 27 19.57 12.17 -7.95
C VAL A 27 19.03 13.39 -8.69
N GLY A 28 19.74 14.51 -8.56
CA GLY A 28 19.49 15.71 -9.35
C GLY A 28 20.38 15.72 -10.59
N SER A 29 19.79 15.73 -11.79
CA SER A 29 20.55 16.02 -13.02
C SER A 29 20.76 17.53 -13.11
N GLY A 30 21.87 18.01 -12.55
CA GLY A 30 22.28 19.41 -12.67
C GLY A 30 23.06 19.63 -13.97
N ALA A 31 22.38 20.11 -15.02
CA ALA A 31 23.00 20.94 -16.05
C ALA A 31 21.91 21.62 -16.90
N GLY A 32 21.73 22.93 -16.71
CA GLY A 32 21.00 23.78 -17.66
C GLY A 32 19.70 24.37 -17.13
N SER A 33 19.69 25.69 -17.06
CA SER A 33 18.58 26.59 -16.75
C SER A 33 17.19 26.12 -17.21
N GLY A 34 16.27 25.97 -16.25
CA GLY A 34 14.82 25.84 -16.48
C GLY A 34 14.28 24.42 -16.35
N ALA A 35 13.73 24.09 -15.17
CA ALA A 35 13.09 22.80 -14.84
C ALA A 35 14.05 21.59 -14.77
N GLY A 36 14.92 21.57 -13.76
CA GLY A 36 15.65 20.36 -13.39
C GLY A 36 14.69 19.30 -12.83
N PHE A 37 14.65 18.12 -13.44
CA PHE A 37 13.97 16.95 -12.87
C PHE A 37 14.77 16.43 -11.68
N VAL A 38 14.16 16.43 -10.50
CA VAL A 38 14.69 15.74 -9.32
C VAL A 38 14.16 14.31 -9.35
N ARG A 39 15.05 13.32 -9.49
CA ARG A 39 14.66 11.91 -9.44
C ARG A 39 15.03 11.34 -8.07
N THR A 40 14.03 10.92 -7.32
CA THR A 40 14.24 10.21 -6.06
C THR A 40 14.31 8.71 -6.36
N VAL A 41 15.42 8.08 -5.99
CA VAL A 41 15.64 6.63 -6.09
C VAL A 41 15.46 6.04 -4.70
N PHE A 42 14.66 4.99 -4.62
CA PHE A 42 14.37 4.29 -3.38
C PHE A 42 14.99 2.90 -3.45
N ASP A 43 15.73 2.51 -2.41
CA ASP A 43 16.17 1.13 -2.24
C ASP A 43 15.00 0.28 -1.74
N VAL A 44 14.23 -0.25 -2.69
CA VAL A 44 13.02 -1.02 -2.39
C VAL A 44 13.38 -2.36 -1.74
N ASP A 45 14.51 -2.97 -2.09
CA ASP A 45 14.88 -4.30 -1.57
C ASP A 45 15.17 -4.26 -0.06
N ALA A 46 15.75 -3.16 0.42
CA ALA A 46 15.98 -2.92 1.85
C ALA A 46 14.67 -2.73 2.65
N LEU A 47 13.61 -2.24 2.00
CA LEU A 47 12.32 -1.95 2.63
C LEU A 47 11.30 -3.08 2.49
N TYR A 48 11.33 -3.80 1.36
CA TYR A 48 10.39 -4.87 1.06
C TYR A 48 10.73 -6.15 1.80
N GLY A 49 11.99 -6.32 2.20
CA GLY A 49 12.47 -7.60 2.68
C GLY A 49 12.70 -8.56 1.52
N ASP A 50 13.27 -9.72 1.84
CA ASP A 50 13.50 -10.78 0.88
C ASP A 50 12.17 -11.51 0.58
N CYS A 51 11.89 -11.84 -0.69
CA CYS A 51 10.67 -12.57 -1.10
C CYS A 51 10.54 -13.95 -0.43
N ALA A 52 11.65 -14.51 0.05
CA ALA A 52 11.67 -15.74 0.82
C ALA A 52 11.22 -15.57 2.29
N VAL A 53 11.07 -14.33 2.77
CA VAL A 53 10.70 -14.02 4.15
C VAL A 53 9.17 -13.86 4.25
N PRO A 54 8.52 -14.49 5.24
CA PRO A 54 7.10 -14.31 5.46
C PRO A 54 6.72 -12.84 5.66
N VAL A 55 5.58 -12.42 5.10
CA VAL A 55 5.11 -11.01 5.10
C VAL A 55 5.07 -10.40 6.51
N HIS A 56 4.71 -11.18 7.53
CA HIS A 56 4.66 -10.73 8.93
C HIS A 56 6.03 -10.41 9.53
N ARG A 57 7.13 -10.82 8.88
CA ARG A 57 8.50 -10.48 9.26
C ARG A 57 9.13 -9.43 8.36
N SER A 58 8.36 -8.87 7.43
CA SER A 58 8.84 -7.78 6.59
C SER A 58 9.10 -6.53 7.44
N PRO A 59 10.05 -5.67 7.04
CA PRO A 59 10.33 -4.40 7.70
C PRO A 59 9.06 -3.58 7.96
N LEU A 60 8.15 -3.52 6.98
CA LEU A 60 6.86 -2.83 7.06
C LEU A 60 5.91 -3.42 8.12
N ALA A 61 5.85 -4.75 8.24
CA ALA A 61 5.02 -5.41 9.25
C ALA A 61 5.57 -5.16 10.66
N VAL A 62 6.89 -5.21 10.83
CA VAL A 62 7.54 -4.87 12.11
C VAL A 62 7.31 -3.41 12.47
N LEU A 63 7.36 -2.51 11.50
CA LEU A 63 7.04 -1.09 11.69
C LEU A 63 5.60 -0.90 12.20
N LEU A 64 4.63 -1.59 11.60
CA LEU A 64 3.23 -1.61 12.05
C LEU A 64 3.12 -2.11 13.50
N GLU A 65 3.80 -3.21 13.84
CA GLU A 65 3.80 -3.79 15.19
C GLU A 65 4.40 -2.85 16.24
N THR A 66 5.41 -2.06 15.86
CA THR A 66 6.06 -1.10 16.78
C THR A 66 5.24 0.17 17.04
N ASN A 67 4.11 0.35 16.36
CA ASN A 67 3.22 1.50 16.49
C ASN A 67 3.94 2.87 16.29
N ASN A 68 5.03 2.87 15.53
CA ASN A 68 5.82 4.06 15.24
C ASN A 68 5.20 4.82 14.06
N VAL A 69 4.16 5.60 14.36
CA VAL A 69 3.34 6.32 13.37
C VAL A 69 4.17 7.32 12.57
N ASP A 70 5.15 7.96 13.20
CA ASP A 70 6.00 8.97 12.55
C ASP A 70 6.83 8.37 11.40
N ALA A 71 7.26 7.11 11.57
CA ALA A 71 7.99 6.41 10.53
C ALA A 71 7.10 5.99 9.34
N PHE A 72 5.78 5.86 9.53
CA PHE A 72 4.82 5.68 8.42
C PHE A 72 4.64 6.94 7.58
N ASP A 73 4.85 8.11 8.17
CA ASP A 73 4.74 9.37 7.45
C ASP A 73 5.94 9.65 6.54
N HIS A 74 7.00 8.84 6.66
CA HIS A 74 8.22 8.94 5.88
C HIS A 74 7.99 8.66 4.39
N LYS A 75 8.60 9.49 3.53
CA LYS A 75 8.52 9.41 2.05
C LYS A 75 8.82 8.01 1.48
N ALA A 76 9.80 7.32 2.04
CA ALA A 76 10.19 5.98 1.59
C ALA A 76 9.09 4.93 1.87
N VAL A 77 8.49 4.99 3.06
CA VAL A 77 7.43 4.07 3.48
C VAL A 77 6.17 4.33 2.64
N LYS A 78 5.78 5.60 2.47
CA LYS A 78 4.66 5.98 1.59
C LYS A 78 4.83 5.49 0.16
N MET A 79 6.04 5.61 -0.40
CA MET A 79 6.33 5.12 -1.74
C MET A 79 6.17 3.60 -1.86
N VAL A 80 6.73 2.84 -0.92
CA VAL A 80 6.62 1.37 -0.93
C VAL A 80 5.17 0.91 -0.74
N VAL A 81 4.43 1.54 0.16
CA VAL A 81 2.99 1.26 0.35
C VAL A 81 2.21 1.58 -0.92
N SER A 82 2.47 2.72 -1.56
CA SER A 82 1.83 3.10 -2.82
C SER A 82 2.13 2.12 -3.95
N MET A 83 3.40 1.71 -4.11
CA MET A 83 3.80 0.68 -5.07
C MET A 83 3.08 -0.65 -4.82
N LYS A 84 3.04 -1.11 -3.57
CA LYS A 84 2.37 -2.36 -3.20
C LYS A 84 0.86 -2.29 -3.42
N TRP A 85 0.25 -1.15 -3.11
CA TRP A 85 -1.16 -0.91 -3.37
C TRP A 85 -1.45 -0.92 -4.87
N GLY A 86 -0.63 -0.24 -5.68
CA GLY A 86 -0.77 -0.25 -7.13
C GLY A 86 -0.58 -1.63 -7.76
N ALA A 87 0.37 -2.43 -7.27
CA ALA A 87 0.67 -3.75 -7.81
C ALA A 87 -0.36 -4.81 -7.43
N PHE A 88 -0.84 -4.82 -6.18
CA PHE A 88 -1.66 -5.92 -5.65
C PHE A 88 -3.01 -5.46 -5.10
N GLY A 89 -3.01 -4.38 -4.31
CA GLY A 89 -4.20 -3.89 -3.61
C GLY A 89 -5.30 -3.44 -4.57
N LEU A 90 -4.93 -2.75 -5.65
CA LEU A 90 -5.85 -2.18 -6.61
C LEU A 90 -6.54 -3.25 -7.46
N HIS A 91 -5.85 -4.35 -7.76
CA HIS A 91 -6.41 -5.47 -8.50
C HIS A 91 -7.37 -6.30 -7.62
N ALA A 92 -6.95 -6.64 -6.40
CA ALA A 92 -7.78 -7.38 -5.45
C ALA A 92 -9.06 -6.61 -5.08
N CYS A 93 -8.91 -5.32 -4.75
CA CYS A 93 -10.04 -4.45 -4.38
C CYS A 93 -11.05 -4.29 -5.53
N LYS A 94 -10.58 -4.14 -6.77
CA LYS A 94 -11.45 -4.06 -7.94
C LYS A 94 -12.30 -5.33 -8.12
N ILE A 95 -11.69 -6.51 -7.96
CA ILE A 95 -12.40 -7.78 -8.11
C ILE A 95 -13.47 -7.94 -7.03
N GLU A 96 -13.14 -7.67 -5.77
CA GLU A 96 -14.10 -7.78 -4.66
C GLU A 96 -15.25 -6.77 -4.79
N THR A 97 -14.92 -5.53 -5.15
CA THR A 97 -15.92 -4.47 -5.34
C THR A 97 -16.86 -4.81 -6.48
N LEU A 98 -16.35 -5.33 -7.61
CA LEU A 98 -17.19 -5.78 -8.73
C LEU A 98 -18.13 -6.92 -8.32
N ALA A 99 -17.64 -7.92 -7.60
CA ALA A 99 -18.47 -9.03 -7.14
C ALA A 99 -19.63 -8.56 -6.24
N LEU A 100 -19.36 -7.59 -5.35
CA LEU A 100 -20.36 -7.00 -4.47
C LEU A 100 -21.40 -6.19 -5.25
N ILE A 101 -20.96 -5.37 -6.22
CA ILE A 101 -21.86 -4.60 -7.09
C ILE A 101 -22.80 -5.53 -7.87
N VAL A 102 -22.28 -6.62 -8.45
CA VAL A 102 -23.10 -7.58 -9.20
C VAL A 102 -24.14 -8.23 -8.30
N THR A 103 -23.74 -8.66 -7.10
CA THR A 103 -24.66 -9.32 -6.15
C THR A 103 -25.78 -8.38 -5.70
N LEU A 104 -25.44 -7.12 -5.35
CA LEU A 104 -26.42 -6.12 -4.96
C LEU A 104 -27.37 -5.75 -6.12
N SER A 105 -26.83 -5.65 -7.33
CA SER A 105 -27.63 -5.34 -8.52
C SER A 105 -28.63 -6.46 -8.83
N SER A 106 -28.20 -7.73 -8.77
CA SER A 106 -29.09 -8.88 -8.94
C SER A 106 -30.18 -8.92 -7.86
N PHE A 107 -29.83 -8.67 -6.61
CA PHE A 107 -30.80 -8.61 -5.50
C PHE A 107 -31.83 -7.50 -5.70
N TYR A 108 -31.38 -6.30 -6.09
CA TYR A 108 -32.26 -5.16 -6.35
C TYR A 108 -33.21 -5.42 -7.52
N CYS A 109 -32.72 -5.98 -8.64
CA CYS A 109 -33.57 -6.38 -9.76
C CYS A 109 -34.62 -7.42 -9.35
N GLY A 110 -34.23 -8.43 -8.56
CA GLY A 110 -35.15 -9.43 -8.02
C GLY A 110 -36.23 -8.81 -7.12
N TYR A 111 -35.84 -7.90 -6.23
CA TYR A 111 -36.75 -7.19 -5.34
C TYR A 111 -37.78 -6.36 -6.13
N VAL A 112 -37.32 -5.54 -7.08
CA VAL A 112 -38.20 -4.71 -7.91
C VAL A 112 -39.14 -5.57 -8.75
N PHE A 113 -38.66 -6.68 -9.33
CA PHE A 113 -39.48 -7.58 -10.13
C PHE A 113 -40.56 -8.28 -9.29
N HIS A 114 -40.19 -8.79 -8.11
CA HIS A 114 -41.13 -9.41 -7.19
C HIS A 114 -42.23 -8.42 -6.77
N HIS A 115 -41.84 -7.21 -6.38
CA HIS A 115 -42.80 -6.21 -5.90
C HIS A 115 -43.77 -5.74 -7.01
N ASN A 116 -43.29 -5.61 -8.25
CA ASN A 116 -44.14 -5.28 -9.40
C ASN A 116 -45.09 -6.44 -9.79
N LEU A 117 -44.64 -7.69 -9.68
CA LEU A 117 -45.51 -8.86 -9.89
C LEU A 117 -46.61 -8.95 -8.83
N THR A 118 -46.26 -8.77 -7.56
CA THR A 118 -47.24 -8.78 -6.47
C THR A 118 -48.29 -7.66 -6.64
N ALA A 119 -47.86 -6.46 -7.05
CA ALA A 119 -48.78 -5.35 -7.32
C ALA A 119 -49.76 -5.65 -8.47
N ARG A 120 -49.32 -6.36 -9.52
CA ARG A 120 -50.16 -6.75 -10.67
C ARG A 120 -51.14 -7.88 -10.38
N ILE A 121 -50.84 -8.77 -9.44
CA ILE A 121 -51.73 -9.89 -9.07
C ILE A 121 -52.92 -9.40 -8.22
N ILE A 122 -52.73 -8.31 -7.49
CA ILE A 122 -53.73 -7.77 -6.55
C ILE A 122 -54.61 -6.69 -7.22
N SER A 123 -54.21 -6.13 -8.36
CA SER A 123 -55.00 -5.19 -9.18
C SER A 123 -55.93 -5.90 -10.15
#